data_AF-A0A3S0KEA0-F1
#
_entry.id   AF-A0A3S0KEA0-F1
#
_cell.length_a   1.000
_cell.length_b   1.000
_cell.length_c   1.000
_cell.angle_alpha   90.00
_cell.angle_beta   90.00
_cell.angle_gamma   90.00
#
_symmetry.space_group_name_H-M   'P 1'
#
loop_
_entity.id
_entity.type
_entity.pdbx_description
1 polymer ?
#
loop_
_entity_poly.entity_id
_entity_poly.type
_entity_poly.pdbx_seq_one_letter_code
_entity_poly.pdbx_strand_id
1 'polypeptide(L)'
;MIDGIDNGRRELTALGDALTNAERKRVGSASPTALAARLMRVARHFPGSVDHALMWQITDLVAGRDIGDAYKLTIIRMGWASILQAEFKAHGLRIVGAETVRPQARAA
;
A
#
# COMPACT_ATOMS: atom_id res chain seq x y z
N MET A 1 16.76 -11.78 15.10
CA MET A 1 16.06 -10.62 14.47
C MET A 1 15.79 -10.82 12.98
N ILE A 2 16.02 -12.03 12.41
CA ILE A 2 15.83 -12.32 10.98
C ILE A 2 14.38 -12.76 10.69
N ASP A 3 13.74 -13.45 11.64
CA ASP A 3 12.36 -13.98 11.48
C ASP A 3 11.29 -12.89 11.28
N GLY A 4 11.49 -11.70 11.87
CA GLY A 4 10.53 -10.59 11.77
C GLY A 4 10.48 -9.93 10.39
N ILE A 5 11.60 -9.94 9.66
CA ILE A 5 11.72 -9.32 8.32
C ILE A 5 11.13 -10.27 7.26
N ASP A 6 11.44 -11.56 7.34
CA ASP A 6 10.85 -12.55 6.43
C ASP A 6 9.34 -12.70 6.64
N ASN A 7 8.85 -12.58 7.88
CA ASN A 7 7.41 -12.53 8.13
C ASN A 7 6.77 -11.26 7.53
N GLY A 8 7.40 -10.10 7.68
CA GLY A 8 6.93 -8.83 7.09
C GLY A 8 6.81 -8.89 5.57
N ARG A 9 7.81 -9.45 4.87
CA ARG A 9 7.77 -9.61 3.40
C ARG A 9 6.68 -10.58 2.95
N ARG A 10 6.49 -11.71 3.65
CA ARG A 10 5.40 -12.65 3.36
C ARG A 10 4.04 -12.00 3.53
N GLU A 11 3.85 -11.24 4.60
CA GLU A 11 2.61 -10.50 4.84
C GLU A 11 2.37 -9.41 3.79
N LEU A 12 3.43 -8.71 3.35
CA LEU A 12 3.36 -7.72 2.27
C LEU A 12 2.93 -8.33 0.94
N THR A 13 3.50 -9.48 0.57
CA THR A 13 3.09 -10.23 -0.63
C THR A 13 1.63 -10.67 -0.53
N ALA A 14 1.25 -11.29 0.60
CA ALA A 14 -0.11 -11.77 0.81
C ALA A 14 -1.15 -10.63 0.83
N LEU A 15 -0.77 -9.42 1.25
CA LEU A 15 -1.61 -8.23 1.12
C LEU A 15 -1.79 -7.82 -0.35
N GLY A 16 -0.74 -7.89 -1.17
CA GLY A 16 -0.82 -7.62 -2.60
C GLY A 16 -1.79 -8.56 -3.34
N ASP A 17 -1.77 -9.85 -2.99
CA ASP A 17 -2.70 -10.84 -3.55
C ASP A 17 -4.15 -10.56 -3.11
N ALA A 18 -4.35 -10.21 -1.84
CA ALA A 18 -5.66 -9.86 -1.30
C ALA A 18 -6.24 -8.61 -1.96
N LEU A 19 -5.41 -7.59 -2.21
CA LEU A 19 -5.78 -6.38 -2.95
C LEU A 19 -6.19 -6.72 -4.38
N THR A 20 -5.39 -7.51 -5.09
CA THR A 20 -5.69 -7.94 -6.47
C THR A 20 -7.03 -8.69 -6.56
N ASN A 21 -7.32 -9.54 -5.57
CA ASN A 21 -8.59 -10.27 -5.51
C ASN A 21 -9.79 -9.34 -5.23
N ALA A 22 -9.62 -8.33 -4.36
CA ALA A 22 -10.63 -7.33 -4.06
C ALA A 22 -10.92 -6.40 -5.24
N GLU A 23 -9.88 -5.91 -5.91
CA GLU A 23 -9.99 -5.07 -7.12
C GLU A 23 -10.72 -5.80 -8.26
N ARG A 24 -10.49 -7.12 -8.40
CA ARG A 24 -11.19 -7.97 -9.37
C ARG A 24 -12.58 -8.44 -8.92
N LYS A 25 -13.07 -7.99 -7.76
CA LYS A 25 -14.37 -8.36 -7.18
C LYS A 25 -14.59 -9.87 -7.10
N ARG A 26 -13.53 -10.64 -6.79
CA ARG A 26 -13.65 -12.10 -6.66
C ARG A 26 -14.46 -12.47 -5.42
N VAL A 27 -15.18 -13.59 -5.49
CA VAL A 27 -15.93 -14.15 -4.37
C VAL A 27 -14.99 -14.40 -3.18
N GLY A 28 -15.43 -14.01 -1.97
CA GLY A 28 -14.61 -14.14 -0.76
C GLY A 28 -13.48 -13.12 -0.64
N SER A 29 -13.47 -12.06 -1.45
CA SER A 29 -12.50 -10.96 -1.28
C SER A 29 -12.70 -10.22 0.05
N ALA A 30 -11.58 -9.79 0.63
CA ALA A 30 -11.59 -9.06 1.90
C ALA A 30 -12.19 -7.65 1.71
N SER A 31 -12.91 -7.16 2.72
CA SER A 31 -13.43 -5.79 2.71
C SER A 31 -12.31 -4.75 2.76
N PRO A 32 -12.52 -3.51 2.27
CA PRO A 32 -11.54 -2.44 2.38
C PRO A 32 -11.07 -2.20 3.82
N THR A 33 -11.97 -2.30 4.81
CA THR A 33 -11.61 -2.19 6.24
C THR A 33 -10.65 -3.29 6.69
N ALA A 34 -10.90 -4.54 6.28
CA ALA A 34 -10.01 -5.66 6.62
C ALA A 34 -8.63 -5.52 5.96
N LEU A 35 -8.60 -5.03 4.72
CA LEU A 35 -7.37 -4.77 3.96
C LEU A 35 -6.57 -3.62 4.58
N ALA A 36 -7.23 -2.53 4.99
CA ALA A 36 -6.60 -1.42 5.68
C ALA A 36 -6.00 -1.85 7.03
N ALA A 37 -6.75 -2.60 7.84
CA ALA A 37 -6.24 -3.13 9.10
C ALA A 37 -5.02 -4.06 8.89
N ARG A 38 -5.01 -4.82 7.79
CA ARG A 38 -3.87 -5.65 7.40
C ARG A 38 -2.67 -4.80 6.96
N LEU A 39 -2.90 -3.76 6.17
CA LEU A 39 -1.86 -2.79 5.79
C LEU A 39 -1.22 -2.13 7.02
N MET A 40 -2.00 -1.75 8.03
CA MET A 40 -1.48 -1.19 9.29
C MET A 40 -0.54 -2.16 10.02
N ARG A 41 -0.83 -3.48 9.99
CA ARG A 41 0.05 -4.49 10.58
C ARG A 41 1.34 -4.64 9.77
N VAL A 42 1.23 -4.72 8.44
CA VAL A 42 2.38 -4.78 7.53
C VAL A 42 3.29 -3.56 7.73
N ALA A 43 2.73 -2.35 7.81
CA ALA A 43 3.49 -1.11 7.99
C ALA A 43 4.33 -1.09 9.28
N ARG A 44 3.94 -1.82 10.33
CA ARG A 44 4.74 -1.94 11.56
C ARG A 44 6.07 -2.67 11.34
N HIS A 45 6.15 -3.53 10.31
CA HIS A 45 7.39 -4.21 9.93
C HIS A 45 8.32 -3.33 9.07
N PHE A 46 7.81 -2.21 8.54
CA PHE A 46 8.52 -1.34 7.59
C PHE A 46 8.46 0.13 8.04
N PRO A 47 9.14 0.51 9.14
CA PRO A 47 9.07 1.87 9.66
C PRO A 47 9.56 2.90 8.64
N GLY A 48 8.79 3.99 8.47
CA GLY A 48 9.13 5.09 7.54
C GLY A 48 8.87 4.80 6.06
N SER A 49 8.30 3.63 5.72
CA SER A 49 8.01 3.24 4.34
C SER A 49 6.70 3.80 3.78
N VAL A 50 5.81 4.29 4.66
CA VAL A 50 4.57 4.97 4.28
C VAL A 50 4.58 6.37 4.87
N ASP A 51 4.27 7.35 4.04
CA ASP A 51 4.13 8.73 4.47
C ASP A 51 3.00 8.90 5.50
N HIS A 52 3.19 9.77 6.49
CA HIS A 52 2.22 10.00 7.55
C HIS A 52 0.88 10.55 7.02
N ALA A 53 0.89 11.41 6.00
CA ALA A 53 -0.33 11.92 5.41
C ALA A 53 -1.11 10.81 4.69
N LEU A 54 -0.40 9.90 4.01
CA LEU A 54 -1.02 8.73 3.37
C LEU A 54 -1.62 7.78 4.41
N MET A 55 -0.95 7.55 5.53
CA MET A 55 -1.50 6.74 6.63
C MET A 55 -2.76 7.35 7.23
N TRP A 56 -2.80 8.68 7.37
CA TRP A 56 -3.98 9.40 7.86
C TRP A 56 -5.14 9.30 6.88
N GLN A 57 -4.87 9.49 5.57
CA GLN A 57 -5.87 9.30 4.51
C GLN A 57 -6.44 7.87 4.50
N ILE A 58 -5.59 6.85 4.63
CA ILE A 58 -6.05 5.45 4.72
C ILE A 58 -7.01 5.27 5.91
N THR A 59 -6.70 5.82 7.07
CA THR A 59 -7.54 5.63 8.27
C THR A 59 -8.86 6.41 8.18
N ASP A 60 -8.80 7.65 7.73
CA ASP A 60 -9.98 8.53 7.62
C ASP A 60 -10.95 8.05 6.52
N LEU A 61 -10.45 7.76 5.33
CA LEU A 61 -11.28 7.44 4.17
C LEU A 61 -11.88 6.04 4.21
N VAL A 62 -11.20 5.10 4.87
CA VAL A 62 -11.76 3.75 5.09
C VAL A 62 -12.89 3.79 6.11
N ALA A 63 -12.85 4.71 7.08
CA ALA A 63 -13.93 4.93 8.04
C ALA A 63 -15.13 5.68 7.43
N GLY A 64 -14.90 6.48 6.39
CA GLY A 64 -15.94 7.19 5.65
C GLY A 64 -16.95 6.26 4.98
N ARG A 65 -18.24 6.36 5.36
CA ARG A 65 -19.32 5.58 4.74
C ARG A 65 -19.70 6.08 3.34
N ASP A 66 -19.49 7.36 3.07
CA ASP A 66 -19.87 8.00 1.80
C ASP A 66 -18.81 7.84 0.70
N ILE A 67 -17.68 7.20 1.02
CA ILE A 67 -16.59 6.94 0.09
C ILE A 67 -16.78 5.56 -0.54
N GLY A 68 -16.81 5.51 -1.86
CA GLY A 68 -16.93 4.26 -2.60
C GLY A 68 -15.74 3.32 -2.39
N ASP A 69 -16.01 2.01 -2.33
CA ASP A 69 -15.00 0.99 -2.07
C ASP A 69 -13.84 0.99 -3.07
N ALA A 70 -14.10 1.33 -4.34
CA ALA A 70 -13.05 1.45 -5.34
C ALA A 70 -11.98 2.48 -4.94
N TYR A 71 -12.38 3.62 -4.38
CA TYR A 71 -11.46 4.66 -3.94
C TYR A 71 -10.69 4.24 -2.68
N LYS A 72 -11.37 3.58 -1.74
CA LYS A 72 -10.72 2.98 -0.56
C LYS A 72 -9.65 1.98 -0.97
N LEU A 73 -9.96 1.11 -1.92
CA LEU A 73 -9.00 0.14 -2.45
C LEU A 73 -7.81 0.83 -3.12
N THR A 74 -8.03 1.88 -3.92
CA THR A 74 -6.93 2.67 -4.52
C THR A 74 -5.98 3.23 -3.48
N ILE A 75 -6.48 3.81 -2.39
CA ILE A 75 -5.63 4.40 -1.35
C ILE A 75 -4.88 3.32 -0.56
N ILE A 76 -5.52 2.19 -0.25
CA ILE A 76 -4.83 1.04 0.36
C ILE A 76 -3.74 0.50 -0.58
N ARG A 77 -4.01 0.46 -1.90
CA ARG A 77 -3.05 0.05 -2.94
C ARG A 77 -1.84 0.98 -3.00
N MET A 78 -2.06 2.29 -2.87
CA MET A 78 -0.98 3.28 -2.77
C MET A 78 -0.11 3.03 -1.53
N GLY A 79 -0.73 2.78 -0.37
CA GLY A 79 0.00 2.43 0.85
C GLY A 79 0.87 1.18 0.68
N TRP A 80 0.32 0.11 0.10
CA TRP A 80 1.08 -1.10 -0.22
C TRP A 80 2.25 -0.83 -1.18
N ALA A 81 2.03 -0.04 -2.24
CA ALA A 81 3.06 0.28 -3.22
C ALA A 81 4.18 1.12 -2.61
N SER A 82 3.87 2.04 -1.69
CA SER A 82 4.86 2.83 -0.95
C SER A 82 5.80 1.92 -0.15
N ILE A 83 5.26 0.91 0.55
CA ILE A 83 6.06 -0.07 1.29
C ILE A 83 6.98 -0.84 0.33
N LEU A 84 6.42 -1.35 -0.77
CA LEU A 84 7.19 -2.10 -1.76
C LEU A 84 8.32 -1.25 -2.35
N GLN A 85 8.06 0.01 -2.67
CA GLN A 85 9.06 0.92 -3.22
C GLN A 85 10.18 1.22 -2.23
N ALA A 86 9.85 1.41 -0.95
CA ALA A 86 10.84 1.61 0.11
C ALA A 86 11.75 0.38 0.25
N GLU A 87 11.19 -0.82 0.25
CA GLU A 87 11.94 -2.07 0.33
C GLU A 87 12.85 -2.27 -0.90
N PHE A 88 12.35 -2.03 -2.11
CA PHE A 88 13.17 -2.11 -3.32
C PHE A 88 14.35 -1.14 -3.23
N LYS A 89 14.11 0.10 -2.80
CA LYS A 89 15.15 1.10 -2.62
C LYS A 89 16.18 0.68 -1.56
N ALA A 90 15.74 0.11 -0.44
CA ALA A 90 16.63 -0.40 0.61
C ALA A 90 17.56 -1.53 0.10
N HIS A 91 17.10 -2.30 -0.89
CA HIS A 91 17.87 -3.34 -1.56
C HIS A 91 18.65 -2.87 -2.79
N GLY A 92 18.70 -1.56 -3.07
CA GLY A 92 19.38 -1.00 -4.25
C GLY A 92 18.70 -1.34 -5.58
N LEU A 93 17.46 -1.83 -5.54
CA LEU A 93 16.68 -2.19 -6.71
C LEU A 93 15.85 -0.98 -7.18
N ARG A 94 15.68 -0.88 -8.50
CA ARG A 94 14.82 0.13 -9.13
C ARG A 94 13.61 -0.57 -9.75
N ILE A 95 12.43 -0.01 -9.51
CA ILE A 95 11.20 -0.45 -10.18
C ILE A 95 11.30 -0.06 -11.66
N VAL A 96 11.29 -1.04 -12.54
CA VAL A 96 11.25 -0.85 -14.00
C VAL A 96 9.85 -0.39 -14.40
N GLY A 97 9.75 0.67 -15.21
CA GLY A 97 8.46 1.28 -15.58
C GLY A 97 7.97 2.38 -14.64
N ALA A 98 8.66 2.64 -13.52
CA ALA A 98 8.52 3.88 -12.78
C ALA A 98 9.27 4.99 -13.55
N GLU A 99 8.73 5.43 -14.69
CA GLU A 99 9.14 6.71 -15.26
C GLU A 99 8.85 7.76 -14.20
N THR A 100 9.91 8.39 -13.72
CA THR A 100 9.81 9.59 -12.89
C THR A 100 8.96 10.57 -13.68
N VAL A 101 7.73 10.80 -13.22
CA VAL A 101 6.95 11.97 -13.59
C VAL A 101 7.78 13.15 -13.11
N ARG A 102 8.71 13.63 -13.95
CA ARG A 102 9.37 14.90 -13.73
C ARG A 102 8.23 15.91 -13.68
N PRO A 103 8.09 16.69 -12.61
CA PRO A 103 7.24 17.87 -12.69
C PRO A 103 7.78 18.67 -13.85
N GLN A 104 7.03 18.77 -14.95
CA GLN A 104 7.28 19.83 -15.92
C GLN A 104 7.07 21.10 -15.10
N ALA A 105 8.18 21.72 -14.70
CA ALA A 105 8.16 23.09 -14.26
C ALA A 105 7.43 23.87 -15.37
N ARG A 106 6.21 24.31 -15.10
CA ARG A 106 5.53 25.29 -15.93
C ARG A 106 6.46 26.48 -15.98
N ALA A 107 7.16 26.65 -17.09
CA ALA A 107 7.78 27.92 -17.42
C ALA A 107 6.64 28.95 -17.47
N ALA A 108 6.71 29.92 -16.57
CA ALA A 108 5.90 31.12 -16.59
C ALA A 108 6.39 32.04 -17.71
#